data_AF-F6GI87-F1
#
_entry.id   AF-F6GI87-F1
#
_cell.length_a   1.000
_cell.length_b   1.000
_cell.length_c   1.000
_cell.angle_alpha   90.00
_cell.angle_beta   90.00
_cell.angle_gamma   90.00
#
_symmetry.space_group_name_H-M   'P 1'
#
loop_
_entity.id
_entity.type
_entity.pdbx_description
1 polymer ?
#
loop_
_entity_poly.entity_id
_entity_poly.type
_entity_poly.pdbx_seq_one_letter_code
_entity_poly.pdbx_strand_id
1 'polypeptide(L)'
;MKFPQISNLFNGFKTSKVYKQNPEPTTTLLNKNFKSKEVLHSSLKQLEFITFLEFHLSKRNLDEYSLKFLIELDNLKIKAKKNTIKSLHYYRE
;
A
#
# COMPACT_ATOMS: atom_id res chain seq x y z
N MET A 1 -14.64 13.34 26.46
CA MET A 1 -14.72 13.27 24.98
C MET A 1 -14.33 11.86 24.56
N LYS A 2 -15.18 11.15 23.78
CA LYS A 2 -14.92 9.78 23.33
C LYS A 2 -14.22 9.84 21.96
N PHE A 3 -12.96 9.39 21.91
CA PHE A 3 -12.22 9.27 20.65
C PHE A 3 -12.79 8.10 19.83
N PRO A 4 -13.03 8.27 18.51
CA PRO A 4 -13.45 7.17 17.66
C PRO A 4 -12.28 6.20 17.49
N GLN A 5 -12.51 4.93 17.82
CA GLN A 5 -11.53 3.86 17.71
C GLN A 5 -11.22 3.59 16.22
N ILE A 6 -10.00 3.89 15.80
CA ILE A 6 -9.47 3.75 14.42
C ILE A 6 -9.12 2.28 14.11
N SER A 7 -9.57 1.32 14.93
CA SER A 7 -9.10 -0.08 14.92
C SER A 7 -9.48 -0.87 13.67
N ASN A 8 -10.32 -0.34 12.77
CA ASN A 8 -10.85 -1.10 11.63
C ASN A 8 -10.40 -0.63 10.23
N LEU A 9 -9.51 0.36 10.10
CA LEU A 9 -9.05 0.81 8.77
C LEU A 9 -8.12 -0.18 8.04
N PHE A 10 -7.53 -1.17 8.74
CA PHE A 10 -6.56 -2.11 8.16
C PHE A 10 -7.13 -3.49 7.80
N ASN A 11 -8.42 -3.74 8.06
CA ASN A 11 -9.03 -5.06 7.80
C ASN A 11 -9.32 -5.33 6.31
N GLY A 12 -9.20 -4.32 5.43
CA GLY A 12 -9.37 -4.47 3.99
C GLY A 12 -8.24 -5.21 3.26
N PHE A 13 -7.11 -5.50 3.93
CA PHE A 13 -5.95 -6.14 3.30
C PHE A 13 -5.84 -7.66 3.53
N LYS A 14 -6.80 -8.27 4.23
CA LYS A 14 -6.79 -9.71 4.49
C LYS A 14 -7.92 -10.39 3.74
N THR A 15 -7.60 -10.95 2.57
CA THR A 15 -7.91 -12.34 2.18
C THR A 15 -7.63 -12.53 0.70
N SER A 16 -6.74 -13.47 0.38
CA SER A 16 -6.94 -14.29 -0.81
C SER A 16 -6.58 -15.72 -0.42
N LYS A 17 -7.60 -16.59 -0.42
CA LYS A 17 -7.49 -18.00 -0.08
C LYS A 17 -6.69 -18.68 -1.19
N VAL A 18 -5.61 -19.36 -0.82
CA VAL A 18 -4.76 -20.12 -1.75
C VAL A 18 -5.52 -21.36 -2.22
N TYR A 19 -6.07 -21.30 -3.44
CA TYR A 19 -6.46 -22.51 -4.17
C TYR A 19 -5.23 -23.11 -4.84
N LYS A 20 -4.87 -24.34 -4.46
CA LYS A 20 -3.84 -25.13 -5.14
C LYS A 20 -4.42 -25.69 -6.44
N GLN A 21 -3.99 -25.17 -7.58
CA GLN A 21 -4.12 -25.83 -8.87
C GLN A 21 -2.72 -25.93 -9.50
N ASN A 22 -2.39 -27.12 -10.03
CA ASN A 22 -1.12 -27.45 -10.67
C ASN A 22 -0.82 -26.45 -11.80
N PRO A 23 0.38 -25.84 -11.87
CA PRO A 23 0.67 -24.86 -12.90
C PRO A 23 1.14 -25.56 -14.19
N GLU A 24 0.32 -25.48 -15.23
CA GLU A 24 0.84 -25.48 -16.60
C GLU A 24 1.69 -24.23 -16.85
N PRO A 25 2.81 -24.33 -17.59
CA PRO A 25 3.84 -23.29 -17.69
C PRO A 25 3.37 -21.96 -18.28
N THR A 26 2.23 -21.93 -18.99
CA THR A 26 1.67 -20.69 -19.58
C THR A 26 0.91 -19.84 -18.55
N THR A 27 0.41 -20.44 -17.47
CA THR A 27 -0.39 -19.74 -16.45
C THR A 27 0.46 -18.93 -15.48
N THR A 28 1.71 -19.32 -15.24
CA THR A 28 2.59 -18.66 -14.26
C THR A 28 3.02 -17.27 -14.69
N LEU A 29 3.22 -17.01 -15.99
CA LEU A 29 3.59 -15.70 -16.52
C LEU A 29 2.41 -14.72 -16.46
N LEU A 30 1.22 -15.14 -16.90
CA LEU A 30 -0.02 -14.34 -16.79
C LEU A 30 -0.38 -14.03 -15.33
N ASN A 31 -0.22 -14.99 -14.42
CA ASN A 31 -0.53 -14.80 -13.00
C ASN A 31 0.48 -13.86 -12.30
N LYS A 32 1.76 -13.89 -12.69
CA LYS A 32 2.75 -12.90 -12.22
C LYS A 32 2.45 -11.49 -12.73
N ASN A 33 2.05 -11.34 -13.99
CA ASN A 33 1.69 -10.05 -14.59
C ASN A 33 0.39 -9.47 -13.99
N PHE A 34 -0.57 -10.33 -13.67
CA PHE A 34 -1.78 -9.91 -12.97
C PHE A 34 -1.47 -9.44 -11.54
N LYS A 35 -0.64 -10.19 -10.81
CA LYS A 35 -0.21 -9.83 -9.45
C LYS A 35 0.62 -8.54 -9.43
N SER A 36 1.47 -8.28 -10.42
CA SER A 36 2.24 -7.03 -10.51
C SER A 36 1.32 -5.82 -10.76
N LYS A 37 0.25 -5.97 -11.56
CA LYS A 37 -0.79 -4.95 -11.76
C LYS A 37 -1.48 -4.55 -10.48
N GLU A 38 -1.94 -5.54 -9.72
CA GLU A 38 -2.64 -5.30 -8.46
C GLU A 38 -1.73 -4.64 -7.43
N VAL A 39 -0.47 -5.08 -7.35
CA VAL A 39 0.54 -4.47 -6.48
C VAL A 39 0.84 -3.03 -6.90
N LEU A 40 0.97 -2.76 -8.19
CA LEU A 40 1.18 -1.40 -8.71
C LEU A 40 0.00 -0.50 -8.36
N HIS A 41 -1.23 -0.92 -8.69
CA HIS A 41 -2.44 -0.16 -8.41
C HIS A 41 -2.61 0.12 -6.91
N SER A 42 -2.43 -0.89 -6.06
CA SER A 42 -2.50 -0.75 -4.61
C SER A 42 -1.41 0.19 -4.07
N SER A 43 -0.18 0.08 -4.57
CA SER A 43 0.92 0.95 -4.15
C SER A 43 0.70 2.41 -4.56
N LEU A 44 0.16 2.65 -5.76
CA LEU A 44 -0.21 3.99 -6.22
C LEU A 44 -1.35 4.58 -5.39
N LYS A 45 -2.38 3.80 -5.07
CA LYS A 45 -3.47 4.23 -4.17
C LYS A 45 -2.96 4.56 -2.76
N GLN A 46 -2.02 3.79 -2.24
CA GLN A 46 -1.36 4.11 -0.97
C GLN A 46 -0.60 5.43 -1.05
N LEU A 47 0.15 5.68 -2.12
CA LEU A 47 0.86 6.95 -2.32
C LEU A 47 -0.07 8.14 -2.45
N GLU A 48 -1.19 8.00 -3.17
CA GLU A 48 -2.23 9.03 -3.27
C GLU A 48 -2.78 9.39 -1.88
N PHE A 49 -3.16 8.37 -1.09
CA PHE A 49 -3.67 8.57 0.26
C PHE A 49 -2.64 9.21 1.20
N ILE A 50 -1.39 8.75 1.18
CA ILE A 50 -0.31 9.32 1.97
C ILE A 50 -0.08 10.79 1.58
N THR A 51 -0.05 11.09 0.28
CA THR A 51 0.12 12.47 -0.21
C THR A 51 -1.02 13.38 0.24
N PHE A 52 -2.26 12.88 0.19
CA PHE A 52 -3.43 13.59 0.69
C PHE A 52 -3.33 13.86 2.21
N LEU A 53 -2.92 12.85 2.99
CA LEU A 53 -2.68 13.00 4.42
C LEU A 53 -1.59 14.03 4.69
N GLU A 54 -0.42 13.93 4.06
CA GLU A 54 0.68 14.88 4.21
C GLU A 54 0.25 16.31 3.89
N PHE A 55 -0.55 16.50 2.84
CA PHE A 55 -1.12 17.81 2.53
C PHE A 55 -2.03 18.31 3.64
N HIS A 56 -2.89 17.46 4.22
CA HIS A 56 -3.73 17.85 5.33
C HIS A 56 -2.92 18.18 6.60
N LEU A 57 -1.90 17.38 6.90
CA LEU A 57 -0.99 17.56 8.04
C LEU A 57 -0.16 18.83 7.90
N SER A 58 0.26 19.19 6.69
CA SER A 58 1.06 20.41 6.44
C SER A 58 0.34 21.72 6.79
N LYS A 59 -0.99 21.67 6.90
CA LYS A 59 -1.84 22.80 7.29
C LYS A 59 -2.03 22.92 8.81
N ARG A 60 -1.45 21.99 9.57
CA ARG A 60 -1.58 21.86 11.03
C ARG A 60 -0.18 21.95 11.66
N ASN A 61 -0.12 22.27 12.95
CA ASN A 61 1.17 22.24 13.65
C ASN A 61 1.60 20.78 13.85
N LEU A 62 2.85 20.47 13.51
CA LEU A 62 3.43 19.13 13.65
C LEU A 62 3.40 18.62 15.09
N ASP A 63 3.47 19.54 16.06
CA ASP A 63 3.41 19.28 17.50
C ASP A 63 2.05 18.70 17.97
N GLU A 64 1.01 18.80 17.13
CA GLU A 64 -0.30 18.19 17.39
C GLU A 64 -0.28 16.67 17.17
N TYR A 65 0.74 16.13 16.51
CA TYR A 65 0.84 14.72 16.17
C TYR A 65 1.97 14.03 16.94
N SER A 66 1.71 12.79 17.36
CA SER A 66 2.76 11.99 17.99
C SER A 66 3.91 11.73 17.01
N LEU A 67 5.15 11.84 17.49
CA LEU A 67 6.36 11.51 16.71
C LEU A 67 6.28 10.11 16.09
N LYS A 68 5.72 9.14 16.83
CA LYS A 68 5.53 7.77 16.35
C LYS A 68 4.64 7.72 15.09
N PHE A 69 3.55 8.48 15.07
CA PHE A 69 2.67 8.55 13.90
C PHE A 69 3.40 9.08 12.67
N LEU A 70 4.17 10.16 12.83
CA LEU A 70 4.93 10.75 11.72
C LEU A 70 5.97 9.75 11.16
N ILE A 71 6.67 9.03 12.04
CA ILE A 71 7.62 7.98 11.64
C ILE A 71 6.92 6.83 10.90
N GLU A 72 5.77 6.37 11.39
CA GLU A 72 5.01 5.30 10.73
C GLU A 72 4.50 5.73 9.34
N LEU A 73 4.06 6.98 9.20
CA LEU A 73 3.64 7.55 7.93
C LEU A 73 4.78 7.57 6.90
N ASP A 74 5.96 8.01 7.31
CA ASP A 74 7.16 8.00 6.45
C ASP A 74 7.57 6.59 6.05
N ASN A 75 7.55 5.64 6.99
CA ASN A 75 7.84 4.24 6.70
C ASN A 75 6.87 3.64 5.67
N LEU A 76 5.57 3.95 5.78
CA LEU A 76 4.57 3.53 4.81
C LEU A 76 4.85 4.14 3.43
N LYS A 77 5.23 5.42 3.36
CA LYS A 77 5.58 6.12 2.12
C LYS A 77 6.77 5.47 1.42
N ILE A 78 7.85 5.20 2.16
CA ILE A 78 9.06 4.55 1.63
C ILE A 78 8.71 3.17 1.06
N LYS A 79 7.90 2.38 1.79
CA LYS A 79 7.46 1.05 1.35
C LYS A 79 6.61 1.12 0.08
N ALA A 80 5.63 2.02 0.01
CA ALA A 80 4.77 2.19 -1.16
C ALA A 80 5.56 2.64 -2.39
N LYS A 81 6.53 3.56 -2.23
CA LYS A 81 7.47 3.96 -3.31
C LYS A 81 8.27 2.76 -3.82
N LYS A 82 8.88 1.98 -2.91
CA LYS A 82 9.68 0.80 -3.25
C LYS A 82 8.86 -0.24 -4.03
N ASN A 83 7.62 -0.49 -3.61
CA ASN A 83 6.72 -1.42 -4.29
C ASN A 83 6.29 -0.90 -5.67
N THR A 84 6.04 0.40 -5.79
CA THR A 84 5.73 1.05 -7.07
C THR A 84 6.88 0.88 -8.06
N ILE A 85 8.12 1.19 -7.66
CA ILE A 85 9.30 1.03 -8.53
C ILE A 85 9.48 -0.43 -8.95
N LYS A 86 9.39 -1.37 -8.01
CA LYS A 86 9.52 -2.82 -8.30
C LYS A 86 8.45 -3.32 -9.26
N SER A 87 7.21 -2.89 -9.08
CA SER A 87 6.11 -3.30 -9.95
C SER A 87 6.19 -2.66 -11.33
N LEU A 88 6.61 -1.40 -11.44
CA LEU A 88 6.89 -0.74 -12.72
C LEU A 88 8.04 -1.42 -13.49
N HIS A 89 9.10 -1.84 -12.81
CA HIS A 89 10.19 -2.59 -13.44
C HIS A 89 9.67 -3.86 -14.11
N TYR A 90 8.79 -4.58 -13.40
CA TYR A 90 8.17 -5.80 -13.91
C TYR A 90 7.18 -5.55 -15.07
N TYR A 91 6.69 -4.31 -15.26
CA TYR A 91 5.88 -3.93 -16.43
C TYR A 91 6.71 -3.62 -17.68
N ARG A 92 8.01 -3.35 -17.49
CA ARG A 92 8.92 -2.93 -18.56
C ARG A 92 9.67 -4.10 -19.17
N GLU A 93 9.77 -5.22 -18.45
CA GLU A 93 10.24 -6.53 -18.92
C GLU A 93 9.13 -7.29 -19.65
#